data_AF-A0A7Y5W9U6-F1
#
_entry.id   AF-A0A7Y5W9U6-F1
#
_cell.length_a   1.000
_cell.length_b   1.000
_cell.length_c   1.000
_cell.angle_alpha   90.00
_cell.angle_beta   90.00
_cell.angle_gamma   90.00
#
_symmetry.space_group_name_H-M   'P 1'
#
loop_
_entity.id
_entity.type
_entity.pdbx_description
1 polymer ?
#
loop_
_entity_poly.entity_id
_entity_poly.type
_entity_poly.pdbx_seq_one_letter_code
_entity_poly.pdbx_strand_id
1 'polypeptide(L)'
;MLIELLRPAGPDMARRWLAALLLVPRDEREAIVRSVEQRICALYPLGPEELPAAFDEAPEIHVLHPPTQHEGYTEQIEVTYARTPRIVGSRATPAKKAPPKRRGKGA
;
A
#
# COMPACT_ATOMS: atom_id res chain seq x y z
N MET A 1 -4.74 -3.71 -6.48
CA MET A 1 -3.30 -3.35 -6.47
C MET A 1 -2.70 -3.22 -7.87
N LEU A 2 -3.44 -3.58 -8.93
CA LEU A 2 -3.01 -3.47 -10.33
C LEU A 2 -2.41 -2.11 -10.76
N ILE A 3 -2.96 -0.97 -10.31
CA ILE A 3 -2.46 0.37 -10.71
C ILE A 3 -1.01 0.60 -10.26
N GLU A 4 -0.61 0.08 -9.10
CA GLU A 4 0.77 0.19 -8.60
C GLU A 4 1.74 -0.71 -9.39
N LEU A 5 1.28 -1.87 -9.87
CA LEU A 5 2.05 -2.76 -10.75
C LEU A 5 2.30 -2.15 -12.14
N LEU A 6 1.49 -1.16 -12.54
CA LEU A 6 1.58 -0.50 -13.83
C LEU A 6 2.46 0.75 -13.82
N ARG A 7 2.92 1.18 -12.64
CA ARG A 7 3.76 2.37 -12.44
C ARG A 7 5.04 2.38 -13.29
N PRO A 8 5.81 1.26 -13.44
CA PRO A 8 6.98 1.24 -14.31
C PRO A 8 6.65 1.16 -15.81
N ALA A 9 5.43 0.76 -16.19
CA ALA A 9 5.01 0.56 -17.58
C ALA A 9 4.38 1.81 -18.24
N GLY A 10 4.30 2.93 -17.50
CA GLY A 10 3.75 4.19 -17.97
C GLY A 10 2.22 4.21 -18.11
N PRO A 11 1.63 5.39 -18.34
CA PRO A 11 0.18 5.58 -18.39
C PRO A 11 -0.50 4.82 -19.53
N ASP A 12 0.21 4.52 -20.62
CA ASP A 12 -0.34 3.78 -21.75
C ASP A 12 -0.72 2.34 -21.43
N MET A 13 0.08 1.67 -20.60
CA MET A 13 -0.24 0.32 -20.18
C MET A 13 -1.48 0.30 -19.27
N ALA A 14 -1.58 1.26 -18.35
CA ALA A 14 -2.76 1.39 -17.49
C ALA A 14 -4.03 1.66 -18.31
N ARG A 15 -3.95 2.53 -19.33
CA ARG A 15 -5.07 2.78 -20.25
C ARG A 15 -5.50 1.52 -20.99
N ARG A 16 -4.56 0.73 -21.52
CA ARG A 16 -4.85 -0.53 -22.24
C ARG A 16 -5.49 -1.57 -21.32
N TRP A 17 -4.99 -1.68 -20.09
CA TRP A 17 -5.56 -2.57 -19.06
C TRP A 17 -6.99 -2.19 -18.68
N LEU A 18 -7.24 -0.90 -18.45
CA LEU A 18 -8.58 -0.40 -18.17
C LEU A 18 -9.52 -0.63 -19.36
N ALA A 19 -9.07 -0.37 -20.58
CA ALA A 19 -9.86 -0.65 -21.78
C ALA A 19 -10.23 -2.14 -21.89
N ALA A 20 -9.29 -3.05 -21.63
CA ALA A 20 -9.55 -4.49 -21.62
C ALA A 20 -10.58 -4.89 -20.55
N LEU A 21 -10.46 -4.36 -19.32
CA LEU A 21 -11.42 -4.63 -18.24
C LEU A 21 -12.82 -4.06 -18.55
N LEU A 22 -12.91 -2.96 -19.29
CA LEU A 22 -14.20 -2.37 -19.68
C LEU A 22 -14.97 -3.23 -20.70
N LEU A 23 -14.29 -4.09 -21.45
CA LEU A 23 -14.92 -5.05 -22.37
C LEU A 23 -15.51 -6.27 -21.64
N VAL A 24 -15.13 -6.48 -20.38
CA VAL A 24 -15.61 -7.59 -19.54
C VAL A 24 -16.91 -7.19 -18.83
N PRO A 25 -17.87 -8.13 -18.63
CA PRO A 25 -19.01 -7.95 -17.75
C PRO A 25 -18.62 -7.40 -16.37
N ARG A 26 -19.41 -6.47 -15.85
CA ARG A 26 -19.03 -5.69 -14.66
C ARG A 26 -18.80 -6.56 -13.41
N ASP A 27 -19.60 -7.60 -13.28
CA ASP A 27 -19.58 -8.60 -12.22
C ASP A 27 -18.35 -9.53 -12.26
N GLU A 28 -17.75 -9.71 -13.43
CA GLU A 28 -16.58 -10.59 -13.61
C GLU A 28 -15.23 -9.86 -13.44
N ARG A 29 -15.20 -8.52 -13.57
CA ARG A 29 -13.96 -7.72 -13.56
C ARG A 29 -13.11 -7.94 -12.31
N GLU A 30 -13.73 -8.00 -11.14
CA GLU A 30 -12.99 -8.17 -9.87
C GLU A 30 -12.33 -9.56 -9.80
N ALA A 31 -13.03 -10.60 -10.27
CA ALA A 31 -12.50 -11.95 -10.32
C ALA A 31 -11.28 -12.04 -11.25
N ILE A 32 -11.33 -11.36 -12.41
CA ILE A 32 -10.20 -11.29 -13.34
C ILE A 32 -9.00 -10.59 -12.71
N VAL A 33 -9.20 -9.42 -12.10
CA VAL A 33 -8.10 -8.69 -11.44
C VAL A 33 -7.46 -9.56 -10.36
N ARG A 34 -8.28 -10.22 -9.52
CA ARG A 34 -7.79 -11.08 -8.46
C ARG A 34 -7.01 -12.28 -9.00
N SER A 35 -7.49 -12.91 -10.07
CA SER A 35 -6.81 -14.02 -10.74
C SER A 35 -5.43 -13.61 -11.26
N VAL A 36 -5.34 -12.44 -11.89
CA VAL A 36 -4.07 -11.90 -12.41
C VAL A 36 -3.12 -11.59 -11.27
N GLU A 37 -3.58 -10.92 -10.21
CA GLU A 37 -2.76 -10.62 -9.02
C GLU A 37 -2.21 -11.90 -8.40
N GLN A 38 -3.06 -12.92 -8.20
CA GLN A 38 -2.63 -14.22 -7.68
C GLN A 38 -1.59 -14.89 -8.58
N ARG A 39 -1.77 -14.81 -9.90
CA ARG A 39 -0.80 -15.39 -10.86
C ARG A 39 0.53 -14.67 -10.80
N ILE A 40 0.54 -13.34 -10.66
CA ILE A 40 1.76 -12.55 -10.50
C ILE A 40 2.47 -12.95 -9.19
N CYS A 41 1.77 -13.00 -8.06
CA CYS A 41 2.36 -13.42 -6.79
C CYS A 41 2.92 -14.85 -6.82
N ALA A 42 2.25 -15.75 -7.53
CA ALA A 42 2.73 -17.13 -7.70
C ALA A 42 3.97 -17.23 -8.59
N LEU A 43 4.09 -16.38 -9.61
CA LEU A 43 5.23 -16.36 -10.54
C LEU A 43 6.43 -15.59 -9.98
N TYR A 44 6.17 -14.57 -9.16
CA TYR A 44 7.16 -13.69 -8.57
C TYR A 44 6.95 -13.66 -7.05
N PRO A 45 7.29 -14.76 -6.35
CA PRO A 45 7.23 -14.78 -4.90
C PRO A 45 8.26 -13.77 -4.37
N LEU A 46 7.79 -12.65 -3.83
CA LEU A 46 8.63 -11.73 -3.10
C LEU A 46 9.17 -12.48 -1.87
N GLY A 47 10.49 -12.49 -1.71
CA GLY A 47 11.09 -13.01 -0.48
C GLY A 47 10.55 -12.24 0.74
N PRO A 48 10.63 -12.80 1.97
CA PRO A 48 10.22 -12.09 3.18
C PRO A 48 10.95 -10.75 3.38
N GLU A 49 12.09 -10.51 2.72
CA GLU A 49 12.81 -9.23 2.69
C GLU A 49 12.34 -8.24 1.60
N GLU A 50 11.58 -8.70 0.60
CA GLU A 50 11.15 -7.89 -0.56
C GLU A 50 9.67 -7.49 -0.50
N LEU A 51 8.91 -8.01 0.47
CA LEU A 51 7.67 -7.37 0.86
C LEU A 51 8.06 -6.02 1.46
N PRO A 52 7.66 -4.86 0.88
CA PRO A 52 7.73 -3.64 1.64
C PRO A 52 6.90 -3.89 2.88
N ALA A 53 7.58 -3.98 4.03
CA ALA A 53 6.93 -4.05 5.33
C ALA A 53 5.81 -3.01 5.27
N ALA A 54 4.59 -3.45 5.58
CA ALA A 54 3.43 -2.58 5.63
C ALA A 54 3.88 -1.22 6.18
N PHE A 55 3.71 -0.15 5.38
CA PHE A 55 4.24 1.19 5.59
C PHE A 55 3.80 1.78 6.95
N ASP A 56 4.39 1.29 8.04
CA ASP A 56 4.21 1.79 9.41
C ASP A 56 5.20 2.91 9.71
N GLU A 57 6.25 3.06 8.90
CA GLU A 57 7.10 4.24 8.89
C GLU A 57 6.63 5.18 7.79
N ALA A 58 6.26 6.40 8.19
CA ALA A 58 5.89 7.45 7.26
C ALA A 58 7.06 7.67 6.28
N PRO A 59 6.88 7.44 4.96
CA PRO A 59 7.99 7.60 4.02
C PRO A 59 8.41 9.06 4.02
N GLU A 60 9.66 9.30 4.44
CA GLU A 60 10.33 10.59 4.37
C GLU A 60 10.62 10.91 2.90
N ILE A 61 10.16 12.07 2.43
CA ILE A 61 10.31 12.48 1.03
C ILE A 61 11.42 13.52 0.95
N HIS A 62 12.55 13.15 0.35
CA HIS A 62 13.66 14.06 0.04
C HIS A 62 13.44 14.67 -1.35
N VAL A 63 13.30 15.99 -1.41
CA VAL A 63 13.15 16.76 -2.66
C VAL A 63 14.40 17.59 -2.88
N LEU A 64 15.17 17.23 -3.92
CA LEU A 64 16.32 18.01 -4.38
C LEU A 64 15.85 19.00 -5.45
N HIS A 65 16.00 20.30 -5.17
CA HIS A 65 15.70 21.34 -6.14
C HIS A 65 16.86 21.46 -7.15
N PRO A 66 16.59 21.91 -8.39
CA PRO A 66 17.63 22.21 -9.36
C PRO A 66 18.66 23.19 -8.77
N PRO A 67 19.96 22.95 -9.00
CA PRO A 67 21.00 23.85 -8.49
C PRO A 67 20.89 25.23 -9.14
N THR A 68 21.02 26.29 -8.33
CA THR A 68 21.00 27.68 -8.81
C THR A 68 22.42 28.24 -8.75
N GLN A 69 22.90 28.78 -9.87
CA GLN A 69 24.26 29.35 -9.95
C GLN A 69 24.24 30.83 -9.58
N HIS A 70 25.12 31.21 -8.65
CA HIS A 70 25.34 32.58 -8.21
C HIS A 70 26.77 33.01 -8.56
N GLU A 71 27.09 34.29 -8.36
CA GLU A 71 28.46 34.78 -8.55
C GLU A 71 29.40 34.15 -7.51
N GLY A 72 30.18 33.16 -7.94
CA GLY A 72 31.19 32.48 -7.12
C GLY A 72 30.74 31.24 -6.36
N TYR A 73 29.46 30.84 -6.42
CA TYR A 73 28.99 29.57 -5.80
C TYR A 73 27.76 28.97 -6.50
N THR A 74 27.49 27.69 -6.23
CA THR A 74 26.28 26.98 -6.67
C THR A 74 25.48 26.59 -5.44
N GLU A 75 24.21 26.98 -5.40
CA GLU A 75 23.28 26.67 -4.32
C GLU A 75 22.49 25.40 -4.66
N GLN A 76 22.45 24.45 -3.72
CA GLN A 76 21.64 23.24 -3.82
C GLN A 76 20.73 23.16 -2.59
N ILE A 77 19.41 23.08 -2.83
CA ILE A 77 18.40 23.05 -1.77
C ILE A 77 17.83 21.64 -1.67
N GLU A 78 18.08 20.98 -0.55
CA GLU A 78 17.44 19.72 -0.16
C GLU A 78 16.33 20.02 0.85
N VAL A 79 15.09 19.61 0.51
CA VAL A 79 13.94 19.74 1.42
C VAL A 79 13.43 18.36 1.79
N THR A 80 13.36 18.10 3.08
CA THR A 80 12.87 16.84 3.63
C THR A 80 11.47 17.02 4.19
N TYR A 81 10.50 16.31 3.60
CA TYR A 81 9.10 16.31 4.06
C TYR A 81 8.79 15.02 4.82
N ALA A 82 8.41 15.14 6.09
CA ALA A 82 7.79 14.05 6.83
C ALA A 82 6.31 13.93 6.41
N ARG A 83 5.90 12.78 5.85
CA ARG A 83 4.50 12.54 5.50
C ARG A 83 3.70 12.31 6.77
N THR A 84 2.75 13.18 7.10
CA THR A 84 1.88 12.98 8.28
C THR A 84 1.17 11.62 8.17
N PRO A 85 1.28 10.73 9.18
CA PRO A 85 0.64 9.42 9.13
C PRO A 85 -0.87 9.59 9.05
N ARG A 86 -1.48 8.93 8.06
CA ARG A 86 -2.94 8.89 7.90
C ARG A 86 -3.48 7.95 8.97
N ILE A 87 -4.11 8.48 10.02
CA ILE A 87 -4.77 7.67 11.05
C ILE A 87 -5.96 6.94 10.40
N VAL A 88 -5.78 5.67 10.04
CA VAL A 88 -6.85 4.80 9.56
C VAL A 88 -7.47 4.09 10.76
N GLY A 89 -8.57 4.66 11.26
CA GLY A 89 -9.66 3.95 11.93
C GLY A 89 -9.32 2.97 13.06
N SER A 90 -9.34 3.48 14.29
CA SER A 90 -9.57 2.71 15.52
C SER A 90 -10.79 1.79 15.35
N ARG A 91 -10.56 0.48 15.19
CA ARG A 91 -11.61 -0.53 15.31
C ARG A 91 -11.63 -0.98 16.77
N ALA A 92 -12.52 -0.38 17.56
CA ALA A 92 -12.76 -0.73 18.95
C ALA A 92 -13.06 -2.23 19.09
N THR A 93 -12.19 -2.97 19.79
CA THR A 93 -12.40 -4.37 20.12
C THR A 93 -13.45 -4.48 21.24
N PRO A 94 -14.56 -5.21 21.09
CA PRO A 94 -15.54 -5.36 22.16
C PRO A 94 -14.99 -6.27 23.26
N ALA A 95 -15.12 -5.82 24.52
CA ALA A 95 -14.67 -6.49 25.72
C ALA A 95 -15.24 -7.91 25.86
N LYS A 96 -14.37 -8.91 26.03
CA LYS A 96 -14.75 -10.28 26.39
C LYS A 96 -15.35 -10.29 27.81
N LYS A 97 -16.65 -10.59 27.92
CA LYS A 97 -17.34 -10.88 29.19
C LYS A 97 -16.71 -12.11 29.86
N ALA A 98 -16.36 -11.97 31.14
CA ALA A 98 -15.86 -13.05 31.99
C ALA A 98 -16.94 -14.12 32.25
N PRO A 99 -16.58 -15.42 32.34
CA PRO A 99 -17.53 -16.47 32.69
C PRO A 99 -17.87 -16.47 34.20
N PRO A 100 -19.10 -16.84 34.59
CA PRO A 100 -19.56 -16.76 35.96
C PRO A 100 -18.97 -17.87 36.86
N LYS A 101 -18.51 -17.45 38.04
CA LYS A 101 -17.98 -18.26 39.13
C LYS A 101 -19.09 -19.13 39.75
N ARG A 102 -19.17 -20.42 39.39
CA ARG A 102 -20.03 -21.39 40.09
C ARG A 102 -19.37 -21.84 41.40
N ARG A 103 -20.13 -21.73 42.48
CA ARG A 103 -19.79 -22.00 43.88
C ARG A 103 -20.80 -23.04 44.39
N GLY A 104 -20.31 -24.11 45.01
CA GLY A 104 -21.09 -25.18 45.68
C GLY A 104 -20.30 -26.49 45.63
N LYS A 105 -19.70 -27.04 46.70
CA LYS A 105 -20.12 -27.42 48.07
C LYS A 105 -20.90 -28.74 48.11
N GLY A 106 -20.23 -29.79 48.63
CA GLY A 106 -20.84 -30.91 49.37
C GLY A 106 -20.99 -32.24 48.63
N ALA A 107 -20.15 -33.21 48.96
CA ALA A 107 -20.50 -34.48 49.61
C ALA A 107 -19.21 -35.13 50.12
#